data_AF-A0A850NE17-F1
#
_entry.id   AF-A0A850NE17-F1
#
_cell.length_a   1.000
_cell.length_b   1.000
_cell.length_c   1.000
_cell.angle_alpha   90.00
_cell.angle_beta   90.00
_cell.angle_gamma   90.00
#
_symmetry.space_group_name_H-M   'P 1'
#
loop_
_entity.id
_entity.type
_entity.pdbx_description
1 polymer ?
#
loop_
_entity_poly.entity_id
_entity_poly.type
_entity_poly.pdbx_seq_one_letter_code
_entity_poly.pdbx_strand_id
1 'polypeptide(L)'
;MARIQPTPSTIKKLFALSGNECSSPNCRNRLIEDDVILGEVCHIEAAEKGGPRYDKRSDDNYRRSFENLILLCESCHKKIDSDVVKYSTALITDWKEKHNKGQSSFEVSNILTEGIIKKFMNQSNNNNESGTQINNQALTQNIKKQIATQNNYFGSSEGEMGIEGNYRPVNKDLKKKIDVLREDASPPKKDVIDFRNNLTKKEESDIYELPFKELKFRKKNGRIKAEVESYEKQFGEINEISEEGQEVLRGFLKESDPEKKEVLKQQIRKKGQREPAIITCDGFLINGNRRKMVFEELYEKSHQSPQFLNMRVVILPENVTEYDIKRLENSYQLQDEGKSEYHGLNRALTIRDNINEGYTLEAQILDDPQYADKKGKELQAAKREFKKKFLLPLERVDQYLKTFNREGLYNTISEGTGDKEGRWQAFIDYSSFYQGTLKNPSKLRELGVQNGEEGLIENAIFKIIRKRNLNSKELERALGKVHSFVRGGNLKKYIENPTAKKHLIAIAKEVDEDIPEKEKKDKEGNRYKEREIDEKWGNKYKNEILGNLMQAYKAVNNKIERDKPVDLLNDALKKLNHDNLKIENMGTEHYNKALSLTKKIMAKAESIYNEVDHARGELKRLSRKGKSI
;
A
#
# COMPACT_ATOMS: atom_id res chain seq x y z
N MET A 1 -18.34 19.72 15.76
CA MET A 1 -17.06 20.38 16.03
C MET A 1 -15.98 19.39 15.67
N ALA A 2 -15.03 19.77 14.82
CA ALA A 2 -14.01 18.86 14.30
C ALA A 2 -12.86 18.77 15.32
N ARG A 3 -12.40 17.56 15.62
CA ARG A 3 -11.26 17.31 16.53
C ARG A 3 -10.01 18.05 16.06
N ILE A 4 -9.55 19.03 16.82
CA ILE A 4 -8.28 19.72 16.56
C ILE A 4 -7.13 18.88 17.10
N GLN A 5 -6.11 18.67 16.28
CA GLN A 5 -4.95 17.87 16.67
C GLN A 5 -4.09 18.57 17.74
N PRO A 6 -3.49 17.82 18.69
CA PRO A 6 -2.47 18.35 19.59
C PRO A 6 -1.27 18.90 18.82
N THR A 7 -0.67 19.98 19.33
CA THR A 7 0.51 20.57 18.67
C THR A 7 1.74 19.68 18.84
N PRO A 8 2.73 19.75 17.92
CA PRO A 8 4.02 19.10 18.11
C PRO A 8 4.69 19.41 19.46
N SER A 9 4.55 20.66 19.94
CA SER A 9 5.10 21.09 21.23
C SER A 9 4.42 20.40 22.41
N THR A 10 3.10 20.22 22.34
CA THR A 10 2.30 19.50 23.35
C THR A 10 2.71 18.04 23.44
N ILE A 11 2.87 17.38 22.28
CA ILE A 11 3.28 15.98 22.19
C ILE A 11 4.70 15.78 22.76
N LYS A 12 5.64 16.64 22.38
CA LYS A 12 7.01 16.61 22.94
C LYS A 12 7.00 16.74 24.47
N LYS A 13 6.21 17.68 24.99
CA LYS A 13 6.06 17.92 26.43
C LYS A 13 5.48 16.70 27.16
N LEU A 14 4.49 16.01 26.59
CA LEU A 14 3.91 14.79 27.16
C LEU A 14 4.94 13.65 27.27
N PHE A 15 5.68 13.38 26.20
CA PHE A 15 6.68 12.31 26.21
C PHE A 15 7.87 12.63 27.12
N ALA A 16 8.36 13.87 27.12
CA ALA A 16 9.48 14.28 27.96
C ALA A 16 9.16 14.17 29.47
N LEU A 17 7.94 14.54 29.88
CA LEU A 17 7.51 14.50 31.29
C LEU A 17 7.01 13.12 31.73
N SER A 18 6.74 12.20 30.79
CA SER A 18 6.32 10.84 31.12
C SER A 18 7.43 9.95 31.69
N GLY A 19 8.70 10.32 31.54
CA GLY A 19 9.84 9.50 31.97
C GLY A 19 9.96 8.16 31.21
N ASN A 20 9.34 8.05 30.03
CA ASN A 20 9.13 6.78 29.30
C ASN A 20 8.29 5.73 30.07
N GLU A 21 7.50 6.15 31.06
CA GLU A 21 6.63 5.27 31.85
C GLU A 21 5.16 5.69 31.73
N CYS A 22 4.26 4.70 31.74
CA CYS A 22 2.81 4.93 31.75
C CYS A 22 2.38 5.80 32.94
N SER A 23 1.58 6.85 32.70
CA SER A 23 1.11 7.75 33.77
C SER A 23 0.02 7.18 34.68
N SER A 24 -0.36 5.91 34.51
CA SER A 24 -1.31 5.24 35.42
C SER A 24 -0.62 4.84 36.71
N PRO A 25 -1.23 5.06 37.90
CA PRO A 25 -0.70 4.57 39.15
C PRO A 25 -0.48 3.06 39.10
N ASN A 26 0.65 2.61 39.65
CA ASN A 26 1.06 1.21 39.71
C ASN A 26 1.31 0.53 38.34
N CYS A 27 1.43 1.29 37.25
CA CYS A 27 1.86 0.78 35.95
C CYS A 27 3.28 1.24 35.64
N ARG A 28 4.20 0.30 35.38
CA ARG A 28 5.60 0.59 34.99
C ARG A 28 5.89 0.22 33.54
N ASN A 29 4.86 0.12 32.70
CA ASN A 29 5.04 -0.21 31.30
C ASN A 29 5.80 0.91 30.59
N ARG A 30 6.80 0.53 29.78
CA ARG A 30 7.51 1.47 28.92
C ARG A 30 6.62 1.92 27.77
N LEU A 31 6.74 3.19 27.42
CA LEU A 31 5.95 3.80 26.34
C LEU A 31 6.71 3.85 25.01
N ILE A 32 8.03 3.67 25.07
CA ILE A 32 8.97 3.56 23.98
C ILE A 32 9.91 2.38 24.29
N GLU A 33 10.04 1.47 23.33
CA GLU A 33 10.95 0.32 23.37
C GLU A 33 11.52 0.11 21.96
N ASP A 34 12.84 -0.04 21.83
CA ASP A 34 13.54 -0.24 20.54
C ASP A 34 13.13 0.76 19.43
N ASP A 35 13.01 2.06 19.77
CA ASP A 35 12.51 3.13 18.90
C ASP A 35 11.06 2.96 18.40
N VAL A 36 10.30 2.03 18.97
CA VAL A 36 8.86 1.80 18.73
C VAL A 36 8.03 2.48 19.81
N ILE A 37 7.01 3.24 19.40
CA ILE A 37 6.10 3.96 20.30
C ILE A 37 4.93 3.05 20.69
N LEU A 38 4.93 2.58 21.93
CA LEU A 38 3.89 1.75 22.54
C LEU A 38 2.84 2.58 23.31
N GLY A 39 3.17 3.83 23.65
CA GLY A 39 2.26 4.75 24.35
C GLY A 39 1.21 5.43 23.46
N GLU A 40 0.10 5.81 24.08
CA GLU A 40 -1.04 6.50 23.48
C GLU A 40 -1.34 7.82 24.22
N VAL A 41 -1.54 8.90 23.45
CA VAL A 41 -1.97 10.20 23.97
C VAL A 41 -3.48 10.16 24.15
N CYS A 42 -3.91 10.18 25.41
CA CYS A 42 -5.31 10.03 25.81
C CYS A 42 -5.88 11.38 26.25
N HIS A 43 -7.17 11.57 26.05
CA HIS A 43 -7.87 12.76 26.54
C HIS A 43 -8.43 12.52 27.94
N ILE A 44 -8.24 13.48 28.84
CA ILE A 44 -8.89 13.48 30.16
C ILE A 44 -10.37 13.80 29.96
N GLU A 45 -10.68 14.92 29.30
CA GLU A 45 -12.01 15.22 28.74
C GLU A 45 -12.02 14.94 27.24
N ALA A 46 -12.94 14.07 26.78
CA ALA A 46 -13.00 13.68 25.37
C ALA A 46 -13.09 14.88 24.41
N ALA A 47 -12.37 14.81 23.29
CA ALA A 47 -12.36 15.84 22.25
C ALA A 47 -13.70 15.99 21.51
N GLU A 48 -14.54 14.95 21.46
CA GLU A 48 -15.78 14.92 20.69
C GLU A 48 -17.00 14.70 21.56
N LYS A 49 -18.13 15.30 21.15
CA LYS A 49 -19.41 15.17 21.84
C LYS A 49 -19.87 13.71 21.81
N GLY A 50 -20.11 13.15 23.00
CA GLY A 50 -20.47 11.73 23.16
C GLY A 50 -19.30 10.82 23.56
N GLY A 51 -18.06 11.34 23.59
CA GLY A 51 -16.92 10.61 24.11
C GLY A 51 -16.85 10.56 25.66
N PRO A 52 -16.00 9.68 26.23
CA PRO A 52 -15.79 9.56 27.67
C PRO A 52 -15.44 10.91 28.33
N ARG A 53 -16.15 11.28 29.41
CA ARG A 53 -15.91 12.51 30.19
C ARG A 53 -16.00 13.83 29.38
N TYR A 54 -16.75 13.87 28.28
CA TYR A 54 -16.95 15.12 27.52
C TYR A 54 -17.64 16.21 28.36
N ASP A 55 -16.98 17.36 28.57
CA ASP A 55 -17.60 18.56 29.18
C ASP A 55 -18.01 19.57 28.09
N LYS A 56 -19.29 19.93 28.01
CA LYS A 56 -19.81 20.93 27.07
C LYS A 56 -19.22 22.34 27.27
N ARG A 57 -18.64 22.62 28.44
CA ARG A 57 -18.09 23.93 28.80
C ARG A 57 -16.64 24.12 28.34
N SER A 58 -15.93 23.05 27.97
CA SER A 58 -14.54 23.13 27.52
C SER A 58 -14.42 23.36 26.02
N ASP A 59 -13.46 24.20 25.61
CA ASP A 59 -13.19 24.55 24.21
C ASP A 59 -12.15 23.64 23.54
N ASP A 60 -12.08 23.69 22.20
CA ASP A 60 -11.17 22.86 21.39
C ASP A 60 -9.67 23.14 21.65
N ASN A 61 -9.31 24.34 22.13
CA ASN A 61 -7.94 24.67 22.47
C ASN A 61 -7.50 24.02 23.79
N TYR A 62 -8.39 24.00 24.79
CA TYR A 62 -8.19 23.25 26.03
C TYR A 62 -8.13 21.74 25.75
N ARG A 63 -9.04 21.22 24.93
CA ARG A 63 -9.13 19.78 24.66
C ARG A 63 -7.84 19.19 24.07
N ARG A 64 -7.12 19.97 23.26
CA ARG A 64 -5.83 19.61 22.66
C ARG A 64 -4.61 20.05 23.48
N SER A 65 -4.81 20.73 24.61
CA SER A 65 -3.74 21.34 25.38
C SER A 65 -2.96 20.29 26.17
N PHE A 66 -1.80 20.66 26.69
CA PHE A 66 -1.04 19.75 27.54
C PHE A 66 -1.89 19.32 28.72
N GLU A 67 -2.63 20.25 29.34
CA GLU A 67 -3.43 20.11 30.56
C GLU A 67 -4.51 19.04 30.44
N ASN A 68 -5.17 18.91 29.29
CA ASN A 68 -6.23 17.90 29.07
C ASN A 68 -5.72 16.56 28.50
N LEU A 69 -4.42 16.42 28.26
CA LEU A 69 -3.84 15.19 27.68
C LEU A 69 -3.01 14.43 28.71
N ILE A 70 -3.05 13.10 28.65
CA ILE A 70 -2.24 12.19 29.48
C ILE A 70 -1.65 11.07 28.61
N LEU A 71 -0.48 10.56 28.97
CA LEU A 71 0.21 9.52 28.20
C LEU A 71 0.11 8.16 28.91
N LEU A 72 -0.53 7.18 28.26
CA LEU A 72 -0.79 5.86 28.85
C LEU A 72 -0.37 4.73 27.90
N CYS A 73 -0.18 3.53 28.43
CA CYS A 73 -0.10 2.34 27.59
C CYS A 73 -1.52 1.91 27.13
N GLU A 74 -1.60 1.13 26.04
CA GLU A 74 -2.86 0.70 25.42
C GLU A 74 -3.83 0.07 26.44
N SER A 75 -3.32 -0.72 27.40
CA SER A 75 -4.16 -1.38 28.39
C SER A 75 -4.76 -0.42 29.43
N CYS A 76 -3.99 0.59 29.86
CA CYS A 76 -4.48 1.60 30.80
C CYS A 76 -5.44 2.59 30.12
N HIS A 77 -5.18 2.96 28.86
CA HIS A 77 -6.10 3.77 28.06
C HIS A 77 -7.48 3.11 27.94
N LYS A 78 -7.53 1.82 27.54
CA LYS A 78 -8.80 1.07 27.46
C LYS A 78 -9.54 1.00 28.80
N LYS A 79 -8.82 0.86 29.92
CA LYS A 79 -9.43 0.83 31.26
C LYS A 79 -10.13 2.14 31.61
N ILE A 80 -9.46 3.28 31.41
CA ILE A 80 -10.03 4.58 31.78
C ILE A 80 -11.25 4.94 30.93
N ASP A 81 -11.31 4.49 29.67
CA ASP A 81 -12.44 4.77 28.78
C ASP A 81 -13.63 3.83 28.97
N SER A 82 -13.38 2.62 29.49
CA SER A 82 -14.44 1.63 29.74
C SER A 82 -15.35 1.94 30.94
N ASP A 83 -14.86 2.72 31.92
CA ASP A 83 -15.61 3.02 33.15
C ASP A 83 -15.37 4.48 33.59
N VAL A 84 -16.18 5.38 33.01
CA VAL A 84 -16.11 6.82 33.26
C VAL A 84 -16.50 7.20 34.69
N VAL A 85 -17.30 6.37 35.36
CA VAL A 85 -17.75 6.62 36.75
C VAL A 85 -16.60 6.35 37.70
N LYS A 86 -15.89 5.23 37.51
CA LYS A 86 -14.71 4.88 38.31
C LYS A 86 -13.50 5.77 38.00
N TYR A 87 -13.30 6.12 36.72
CA TYR A 87 -12.19 6.94 36.26
C TYR A 87 -12.68 8.34 35.87
N SER A 88 -12.95 9.16 36.89
CA SER A 88 -13.39 10.55 36.74
C SER A 88 -12.29 11.47 36.21
N THR A 89 -12.66 12.64 35.67
CA THR A 89 -11.70 13.66 35.22
C THR A 89 -10.76 14.06 36.35
N ALA A 90 -11.29 14.30 37.56
CA ALA A 90 -10.51 14.65 38.73
C ALA A 90 -9.45 13.58 39.09
N LEU A 91 -9.81 12.30 38.99
CA LEU A 91 -8.88 11.21 39.28
C LEU A 91 -7.74 11.12 38.27
N ILE A 92 -8.05 11.23 36.97
CA ILE A 92 -7.03 11.14 35.91
C ILE A 92 -6.12 12.38 35.91
N THR A 93 -6.67 13.56 36.24
CA THR A 93 -5.87 14.77 36.46
C THR A 93 -4.89 14.59 37.62
N ASP A 94 -5.34 14.02 38.74
CA ASP A 94 -4.48 13.70 39.89
C ASP A 94 -3.37 12.69 39.52
N TRP A 95 -3.68 11.66 38.72
CA TRP A 95 -2.67 10.71 38.22
C TRP A 95 -1.56 11.40 37.46
N LYS A 96 -1.95 12.27 36.51
CA LYS A 96 -1.00 13.03 35.71
C LYS A 96 -0.15 13.97 36.54
N GLU A 97 -0.74 14.69 37.48
CA GLU A 97 0.00 15.62 38.34
C GLU A 97 1.02 14.88 39.22
N LYS A 98 0.64 13.74 39.80
CA LYS A 98 1.55 12.90 40.60
C LYS A 98 2.66 12.32 39.75
N HIS A 99 2.35 11.82 38.54
CA HIS A 99 3.34 11.26 37.62
C HIS A 99 4.37 12.31 37.19
N ASN A 100 3.91 13.49 36.79
CA ASN A 100 4.79 14.56 36.32
C ASN A 100 5.67 15.17 37.42
N LYS A 101 5.27 15.08 38.70
CA LYS A 101 6.07 15.55 39.85
C LYS A 101 7.18 14.57 40.26
N GLY A 102 7.08 13.29 39.88
CA GLY A 102 7.93 12.22 40.39
C GLY A 102 9.03 11.71 39.45
N GLN A 103 9.15 12.23 38.23
CA GLN A 103 10.00 11.64 37.18
C GLN A 103 11.13 12.58 36.74
N SER A 104 12.29 12.01 36.43
CA SER A 104 13.39 12.72 35.76
C SER A 104 13.07 12.94 34.28
N SER A 105 13.51 14.07 33.72
CA SER A 105 13.26 14.40 32.32
C SER A 105 13.89 13.36 31.39
N PHE A 106 13.07 12.70 30.56
CA PHE A 106 13.55 11.77 29.54
C PHE A 106 13.85 12.52 28.24
N GLU A 107 15.09 12.41 27.74
CA GLU A 107 15.52 13.08 26.51
C GLU A 107 15.10 12.25 25.29
N VAL A 108 14.07 12.71 24.59
CA VAL A 108 13.53 12.06 23.39
C VAL A 108 14.35 12.48 22.18
N SER A 109 14.88 11.52 21.39
CA SER A 109 15.63 11.85 20.17
C SER A 109 14.77 12.60 19.16
N ASN A 110 15.38 13.51 18.37
CA ASN A 110 14.65 14.28 17.36
C ASN A 110 14.00 13.38 16.28
N ILE A 111 14.64 12.25 15.95
CA ILE A 111 14.12 11.26 14.99
C ILE A 111 12.88 10.58 15.53
N LEU A 112 12.91 10.15 16.81
CA LEU A 112 11.76 9.55 17.47
C LEU A 112 10.63 10.57 17.63
N THR A 113 10.96 11.82 17.92
CA THR A 113 10.02 12.93 18.02
C THR A 113 9.26 13.17 16.70
N GLU A 114 9.95 13.13 15.56
CA GLU A 114 9.31 13.20 14.25
C GLU A 114 8.42 11.99 13.95
N GLY A 115 8.83 10.79 14.40
CA GLY A 115 8.03 9.57 14.33
C GLY A 115 6.74 9.64 15.16
N ILE A 116 6.84 10.17 16.40
CA ILE A 116 5.70 10.41 17.29
C ILE A 116 4.74 11.43 16.67
N ILE A 117 5.26 12.56 16.19
CA ILE A 117 4.45 13.60 15.55
C ILE A 117 3.76 13.03 14.31
N LYS A 118 4.46 12.26 13.45
CA LYS A 118 3.84 11.59 12.29
C LYS A 118 2.76 10.58 12.70
N LYS A 119 2.99 9.76 13.73
CA LYS A 119 2.01 8.79 14.25
C LYS A 119 0.71 9.48 14.68
N PHE A 120 0.80 10.60 15.39
CA PHE A 120 -0.37 11.32 15.88
C PHE A 120 -1.00 12.27 14.84
N MET A 121 -0.20 12.86 13.95
CA MET A 121 -0.69 13.74 12.88
C MET A 121 -1.40 12.96 11.76
N ASN A 122 -0.99 11.71 11.51
CA ASN A 122 -1.60 10.84 10.49
C ASN A 122 -2.88 10.12 10.96
N GLN A 123 -3.30 10.27 12.23
CA GLN A 123 -4.58 9.72 12.71
C GLN A 123 -5.82 10.48 12.17
N SER A 124 -5.65 11.48 11.31
CA SER A 124 -6.77 12.24 10.71
C SER A 124 -7.32 11.71 9.38
N ASN A 125 -6.98 10.49 8.98
CA ASN A 125 -7.61 9.88 7.80
C ASN A 125 -8.35 8.56 8.07
N ASN A 126 -8.57 8.17 9.33
CA ASN A 126 -9.41 7.04 9.66
C ASN A 126 -10.04 7.26 11.04
N ASN A 127 -11.21 7.89 11.11
CA ASN A 127 -12.12 7.79 12.25
C ASN A 127 -13.54 8.13 11.79
N ASN A 128 -14.25 7.11 11.30
CA ASN A 128 -15.64 6.92 11.68
C ASN A 128 -15.69 5.59 12.45
N GLU A 129 -16.18 5.70 13.69
CA GLU A 129 -16.70 4.64 14.56
C GLU A 129 -15.74 3.59 15.12
N SER A 130 -15.45 3.72 16.42
CA SER A 130 -15.26 2.57 17.33
C SER A 130 -15.52 2.99 18.77
N GLY A 131 -16.80 3.24 19.09
CA GLY A 131 -17.31 3.11 20.45
C GLY A 131 -17.89 1.71 20.59
N THR A 132 -17.08 0.75 21.05
CA THR A 132 -17.53 -0.64 21.23
C THR A 132 -18.36 -0.74 22.50
N GLN A 133 -19.69 -0.73 22.37
CA GLN A 133 -20.57 -1.29 23.39
C GLN A 133 -20.36 -2.81 23.43
N ILE A 134 -19.83 -3.31 24.53
CA ILE A 134 -19.87 -4.74 24.85
C ILE A 134 -21.29 -5.03 25.33
N ASN A 135 -22.09 -5.67 24.47
CA ASN A 135 -23.35 -6.29 24.87
C ASN A 135 -23.15 -7.81 24.81
N ASN A 136 -23.43 -8.50 25.92
CA ASN A 136 -23.28 -9.95 26.06
C ASN A 136 -24.34 -10.70 25.22
N GLN A 137 -24.20 -10.65 23.91
CA GLN A 137 -24.93 -11.50 22.95
C GLN A 137 -23.96 -11.88 21.81
N ALA A 138 -23.02 -12.77 22.12
CA ALA A 138 -21.98 -13.23 21.19
C ALA A 138 -22.49 -14.15 20.05
N LEU A 139 -23.81 -14.29 19.87
CA LEU A 139 -24.40 -15.06 18.76
C LEU A 139 -25.10 -14.20 17.69
N THR A 140 -25.37 -12.91 17.96
CA THR A 140 -26.11 -12.03 17.02
C THR A 140 -25.28 -10.93 16.36
N GLN A 141 -24.03 -10.70 16.79
CA GLN A 141 -23.22 -9.58 16.28
C GLN A 141 -22.53 -9.85 14.93
N ASN A 142 -22.24 -11.10 14.56
CA ASN A 142 -21.74 -11.41 13.21
C ASN A 142 -22.78 -11.09 12.12
N ILE A 143 -24.06 -11.30 12.46
CA ILE A 143 -25.18 -11.14 11.54
C ILE A 143 -25.46 -9.65 11.24
N LYS A 144 -25.35 -8.74 12.21
CA LYS A 144 -25.66 -7.31 11.98
C LYS A 144 -24.61 -6.56 11.14
N LYS A 145 -23.34 -6.95 11.19
CA LYS A 145 -22.31 -6.39 10.29
C LYS A 145 -22.44 -6.91 8.85
N GLN A 146 -23.02 -8.09 8.67
CA GLN A 146 -23.29 -8.71 7.37
C GLN A 146 -24.59 -8.22 6.71
N ILE A 147 -25.56 -7.74 7.49
CA ILE A 147 -26.87 -7.25 6.99
C ILE A 147 -26.81 -5.83 6.45
N ALA A 148 -25.89 -5.00 6.96
CA ALA A 148 -25.68 -3.69 6.37
C ALA A 148 -25.15 -3.91 4.95
N THR A 149 -26.03 -3.66 3.98
CA THR A 149 -25.74 -3.51 2.56
C THR A 149 -25.66 -4.78 1.70
N GLN A 150 -26.81 -5.45 1.49
CA GLN A 150 -27.10 -6.05 0.19
C GLN A 150 -28.20 -5.23 -0.49
N ASN A 151 -27.83 -4.44 -1.51
CA ASN A 151 -28.80 -3.91 -2.45
C ASN A 151 -29.19 -5.04 -3.41
N ASN A 152 -30.46 -5.45 -3.39
CA ASN A 152 -31.05 -6.32 -4.40
C ASN A 152 -30.94 -5.63 -5.76
N TYR A 153 -29.91 -5.97 -6.54
CA TYR A 153 -29.94 -5.81 -8.00
C TYR A 153 -30.57 -7.06 -8.62
N PHE A 154 -31.76 -7.43 -8.13
CA PHE A 154 -32.74 -8.13 -8.95
C PHE A 154 -33.62 -7.02 -9.52
N GLY A 155 -33.36 -6.66 -10.77
CA GLY A 155 -34.26 -5.79 -11.51
C GLY A 155 -35.68 -6.34 -11.40
N SER A 156 -36.62 -5.48 -11.01
CA SER A 156 -38.04 -5.79 -11.01
C SER A 156 -38.51 -5.99 -12.44
N SER A 157 -38.38 -7.23 -12.91
CA SER A 157 -39.15 -7.81 -14.00
C SER A 157 -39.32 -9.28 -13.66
N GLU A 158 -40.56 -9.67 -13.34
CA GLU A 158 -41.01 -11.05 -13.48
C GLU A 158 -40.78 -11.46 -14.93
N GLY A 159 -39.62 -12.06 -15.15
CA GLY A 159 -39.16 -12.59 -16.41
C GLY A 159 -38.04 -13.51 -16.03
N GLU A 160 -38.27 -14.81 -16.17
CA GLU A 160 -37.22 -15.82 -16.14
C GLU A 160 -36.13 -15.35 -17.11
N MET A 161 -35.07 -14.73 -16.57
CA MET A 161 -33.82 -14.61 -17.30
C MET A 161 -33.28 -16.02 -17.38
N GLY A 162 -33.63 -16.70 -18.47
CA GLY A 162 -33.03 -17.95 -18.91
C GLY A 162 -31.53 -17.73 -19.12
N ILE A 163 -30.76 -17.88 -18.04
CA ILE A 163 -29.41 -18.38 -18.14
C ILE A 163 -29.60 -19.88 -17.95
N GLU A 164 -29.64 -20.64 -19.05
CA GLU A 164 -29.35 -22.07 -19.00
C GLU A 164 -27.99 -22.21 -18.31
N GLY A 165 -28.03 -22.50 -17.01
CA GLY A 165 -26.91 -22.31 -16.10
C GLY A 165 -25.81 -23.28 -16.43
N ASN A 166 -24.72 -22.79 -17.03
CA ASN A 166 -23.47 -23.52 -17.13
C ASN A 166 -22.87 -23.65 -15.71
N TYR A 167 -23.35 -24.66 -14.98
CA TYR A 167 -22.76 -25.05 -13.70
C TYR A 167 -21.29 -25.43 -13.89
N ARG A 168 -20.49 -25.21 -12.85
CA ARG A 168 -19.09 -25.63 -12.90
C ARG A 168 -19.03 -27.16 -13.10
N PRO A 169 -18.23 -27.67 -14.05
CA PRO A 169 -17.98 -29.10 -14.18
C PRO A 169 -17.41 -29.68 -12.87
N VAL A 170 -18.03 -30.72 -12.35
CA VAL A 170 -17.62 -31.38 -11.09
C VAL A 170 -16.83 -32.65 -11.41
N ASN A 171 -15.64 -32.78 -10.82
CA ASN A 171 -14.91 -34.04 -10.89
C ASN A 171 -15.58 -35.08 -9.98
N LYS A 172 -16.22 -36.09 -10.59
CA LYS A 172 -16.99 -37.12 -9.88
C LYS A 172 -16.14 -37.96 -8.92
N ASP A 173 -14.88 -38.23 -9.26
CA ASP A 173 -14.01 -39.08 -8.45
C ASP A 173 -13.50 -38.34 -7.22
N LEU A 174 -13.10 -37.07 -7.40
CA LEU A 174 -12.75 -36.19 -6.28
C LEU A 174 -13.96 -35.97 -5.37
N LYS A 175 -15.14 -35.71 -5.94
CA LYS A 175 -16.36 -35.55 -5.14
C LYS A 175 -16.67 -36.78 -4.29
N LYS A 176 -16.64 -37.99 -4.87
CA LYS A 176 -16.82 -39.23 -4.10
C LYS A 176 -15.82 -39.34 -2.95
N LYS A 177 -14.57 -38.95 -3.19
CA LYS A 177 -13.53 -38.95 -2.17
C LYS A 177 -13.85 -37.97 -1.03
N ILE A 178 -14.30 -36.77 -1.35
CA ILE A 178 -14.74 -35.76 -0.37
C ILE A 178 -15.96 -36.24 0.41
N ASP A 179 -16.95 -36.82 -0.26
CA ASP A 179 -18.18 -37.34 0.35
C ASP A 179 -17.90 -38.48 1.35
N VAL A 180 -16.87 -39.31 1.09
CA VAL A 180 -16.44 -40.41 1.97
C VAL A 180 -15.57 -39.93 3.14
N LEU A 181 -14.69 -38.95 2.91
CA LEU A 181 -13.71 -38.51 3.90
C LEU A 181 -14.21 -37.40 4.82
N ARG A 182 -15.33 -36.74 4.49
CA ARG A 182 -15.87 -35.67 5.33
C ARG A 182 -16.41 -36.22 6.63
N GLU A 183 -16.04 -35.57 7.73
CA GLU A 183 -16.55 -35.84 9.06
C GLU A 183 -17.31 -34.62 9.58
N ASP A 184 -18.31 -34.82 10.43
CA ASP A 184 -19.01 -33.71 11.07
C ASP A 184 -18.04 -32.95 11.98
N ALA A 185 -17.97 -31.63 11.83
CA ALA A 185 -17.06 -30.84 12.63
C ALA A 185 -17.46 -30.81 14.12
N SER A 186 -16.45 -30.63 14.98
CA SER A 186 -16.71 -30.27 16.37
C SER A 186 -17.37 -28.88 16.47
N PRO A 187 -18.24 -28.61 17.47
CA PRO A 187 -18.90 -27.30 17.62
C PRO A 187 -17.94 -26.10 17.50
N PRO A 188 -18.32 -25.02 16.79
CA PRO A 188 -19.61 -24.81 16.12
C PRO A 188 -19.79 -25.72 14.88
N LYS A 189 -20.99 -26.31 14.71
CA LYS A 189 -21.25 -27.23 13.58
C LYS A 189 -21.73 -26.53 12.31
N LYS A 190 -22.06 -25.26 12.42
CA LYS A 190 -22.68 -24.45 11.37
C LYS A 190 -22.09 -23.06 11.34
N ASP A 191 -22.07 -22.46 10.16
CA ASP A 191 -21.66 -21.08 9.95
C ASP A 191 -22.51 -20.43 8.85
N VAL A 192 -22.63 -19.11 8.84
CA VAL A 192 -23.33 -18.38 7.79
C VAL A 192 -22.29 -17.79 6.84
N ILE A 193 -22.27 -18.28 5.59
CA ILE A 193 -21.32 -17.84 4.56
C ILE A 193 -21.98 -16.88 3.56
N ASP A 194 -21.16 -16.07 2.89
CA ASP A 194 -21.60 -15.13 1.84
C ASP A 194 -21.90 -15.80 0.49
N PHE A 195 -22.68 -16.88 0.53
CA PHE A 195 -23.10 -17.59 -0.66
C PHE A 195 -24.51 -17.15 -1.06
N ARG A 196 -24.66 -16.61 -2.28
CA ARG A 196 -25.94 -16.13 -2.83
C ARG A 196 -26.63 -15.11 -1.92
N ASN A 197 -27.66 -15.53 -1.20
CA ASN A 197 -28.46 -14.70 -0.29
C ASN A 197 -28.39 -15.22 1.15
N ASN A 198 -27.48 -16.16 1.45
CA ASN A 198 -27.45 -16.88 2.73
C ASN A 198 -27.21 -15.94 3.92
N LEU A 199 -26.38 -14.90 3.77
CA LEU A 199 -26.22 -13.88 4.81
C LEU A 199 -27.53 -13.13 5.11
N THR A 200 -28.22 -12.67 4.06
CA THR A 200 -29.48 -11.92 4.19
C THR A 200 -30.60 -12.78 4.75
N LYS A 201 -30.68 -14.04 4.32
CA LYS A 201 -31.66 -15.03 4.80
C LYS A 201 -31.27 -15.69 6.12
N LYS A 202 -30.03 -15.48 6.60
CA LYS A 202 -29.42 -16.18 7.73
C LYS A 202 -29.48 -17.70 7.59
N GLU A 203 -29.29 -18.18 6.37
CA GLU A 203 -29.22 -19.62 6.07
C GLU A 203 -27.85 -20.15 6.49
N GLU A 204 -27.86 -21.05 7.47
CA GLU A 204 -26.66 -21.70 8.00
C GLU A 204 -26.18 -22.82 7.07
N SER A 205 -24.87 -22.89 6.86
CA SER A 205 -24.19 -23.98 6.17
C SER A 205 -23.49 -24.89 7.19
N ASP A 206 -23.55 -26.20 6.94
CA ASP A 206 -22.86 -27.19 7.78
C ASP A 206 -21.33 -27.10 7.60
N ILE A 207 -20.62 -27.29 8.72
CA ILE A 207 -19.16 -27.33 8.78
C ILE A 207 -18.73 -28.79 8.89
N TYR A 208 -17.79 -29.16 8.03
CA TYR A 208 -17.16 -30.48 8.00
C TYR A 208 -15.67 -30.38 8.32
N GLU A 209 -15.09 -31.47 8.78
CA GLU A 209 -13.64 -31.65 8.90
C GLU A 209 -13.16 -32.58 7.78
N LEU A 210 -12.10 -32.17 7.09
CA LEU A 210 -11.51 -32.91 5.98
C LEU A 210 -9.99 -32.92 6.07
N PRO A 211 -9.32 -34.03 5.71
CA PRO A 211 -7.87 -34.06 5.63
C PRO A 211 -7.34 -32.98 4.67
N PHE A 212 -6.40 -32.13 5.12
CA PHE A 212 -5.93 -31.00 4.30
C PHE A 212 -5.26 -31.45 2.98
N LYS A 213 -4.76 -32.68 2.93
CA LYS A 213 -4.12 -33.30 1.76
C LYS A 213 -5.08 -33.50 0.59
N GLU A 214 -6.37 -33.64 0.89
CA GLU A 214 -7.42 -33.89 -0.11
C GLU A 214 -7.94 -32.60 -0.74
N LEU A 215 -7.64 -31.47 -0.11
CA LEU A 215 -8.05 -30.16 -0.58
C LEU A 215 -7.08 -29.67 -1.66
N LYS A 216 -7.59 -29.23 -2.81
CA LYS A 216 -6.78 -28.78 -3.95
C LYS A 216 -6.81 -27.26 -4.06
N PHE A 217 -5.68 -26.69 -4.48
CA PHE A 217 -5.59 -25.28 -4.88
C PHE A 217 -6.26 -25.10 -6.24
N ARG A 218 -7.02 -24.01 -6.40
CA ARG A 218 -7.68 -23.65 -7.66
C ARG A 218 -6.76 -22.79 -8.52
N LYS A 219 -6.62 -23.12 -9.81
CA LYS A 219 -5.78 -22.33 -10.73
C LYS A 219 -6.30 -20.92 -10.97
N LYS A 220 -7.62 -20.76 -11.04
CA LYS A 220 -8.32 -19.48 -11.26
C LYS A 220 -8.38 -18.56 -10.02
N ASN A 221 -7.50 -18.78 -9.05
CA ASN A 221 -7.44 -17.98 -7.84
C ASN A 221 -6.88 -16.58 -8.14
N GLY A 222 -7.63 -15.54 -7.78
CA GLY A 222 -7.23 -14.15 -8.01
C GLY A 222 -5.88 -13.74 -7.38
N ARG A 223 -5.37 -14.48 -6.39
CA ARG A 223 -4.09 -14.16 -5.70
C ARG A 223 -2.84 -14.51 -6.48
N ILE A 224 -2.90 -15.49 -7.37
CA ILE A 224 -1.74 -16.05 -8.11
C ILE A 224 -1.90 -15.93 -9.63
N LYS A 225 -2.74 -14.99 -10.05
CA LYS A 225 -3.22 -14.92 -11.42
C LYS A 225 -2.13 -14.51 -12.41
N ALA A 226 -1.36 -13.48 -12.08
CA ALA A 226 -0.22 -13.08 -12.90
C ALA A 226 0.78 -14.22 -13.06
N GLU A 227 1.01 -14.98 -12.00
CA GLU A 227 1.93 -16.11 -11.95
C GLU A 227 1.44 -17.27 -12.82
N VAL A 228 0.16 -17.65 -12.71
CA VAL A 228 -0.47 -18.70 -13.51
C VAL A 228 -0.47 -18.34 -15.00
N GLU A 229 -0.94 -17.16 -15.38
CA GLU A 229 -0.98 -16.72 -16.79
C GLU A 229 0.43 -16.71 -17.41
N SER A 230 1.42 -16.25 -16.64
CA SER A 230 2.81 -16.21 -17.11
C SER A 230 3.41 -17.61 -17.27
N TYR A 231 3.11 -18.52 -16.33
CA TYR A 231 3.58 -19.89 -16.39
C TYR A 231 2.94 -20.64 -17.57
N GLU A 232 1.63 -20.53 -17.75
CA GLU A 232 0.93 -21.22 -18.82
C GLU A 232 1.39 -20.75 -20.21
N LYS A 233 1.78 -19.48 -20.32
CA LYS A 233 2.40 -18.94 -21.53
C LYS A 233 3.77 -19.54 -21.85
N GLN A 234 4.54 -19.92 -20.82
CA GLN A 234 5.92 -20.41 -20.96
C GLN A 234 6.01 -21.93 -21.04
N PHE A 235 5.22 -22.65 -20.23
CA PHE A 235 5.35 -24.09 -19.99
C PHE A 235 4.10 -24.90 -20.40
N GLY A 236 3.01 -24.22 -20.78
CA GLY A 236 1.73 -24.86 -21.13
C GLY A 236 0.74 -24.92 -19.95
N GLU A 237 -0.49 -25.37 -20.24
CA GLU A 237 -1.60 -25.34 -19.27
C GLU A 237 -1.32 -26.13 -18.00
N ILE A 238 -1.65 -25.56 -16.83
CA ILE A 238 -1.48 -26.24 -15.55
C ILE A 238 -2.68 -27.17 -15.32
N ASN A 239 -2.39 -28.46 -15.17
CA ASN A 239 -3.38 -29.43 -14.70
C ASN A 239 -3.57 -29.32 -13.18
N GLU A 240 -4.64 -28.64 -12.75
CA GLU A 240 -4.92 -28.43 -11.32
C GLU A 240 -5.30 -29.72 -10.55
N ILE A 241 -5.49 -30.85 -11.22
CA ILE A 241 -5.78 -32.14 -10.56
C ILE A 241 -4.49 -32.89 -10.23
N SER A 242 -3.46 -32.79 -11.07
CA SER A 242 -2.20 -33.54 -10.90
C SER A 242 -1.38 -33.05 -9.72
N GLU A 243 -0.52 -33.93 -9.18
CA GLU A 243 0.41 -33.56 -8.09
C GLU A 243 1.41 -32.49 -8.55
N GLU A 244 1.93 -32.63 -9.78
CA GLU A 244 2.83 -31.64 -10.40
C GLU A 244 2.18 -30.26 -10.49
N GLY A 245 0.93 -30.18 -10.96
CA GLY A 245 0.23 -28.91 -11.07
C GLY A 245 -0.09 -28.30 -9.71
N GLN A 246 -0.43 -29.12 -8.71
CA GLN A 246 -0.63 -28.65 -7.34
C GLN A 246 0.67 -28.12 -6.71
N GLU A 247 1.83 -28.70 -6.98
CA GLU A 247 3.11 -28.21 -6.48
C GLU A 247 3.52 -26.89 -7.15
N VAL A 248 3.24 -26.71 -8.45
CA VAL A 248 3.43 -25.42 -9.14
C VAL A 248 2.56 -24.33 -8.51
N LEU A 249 1.25 -24.59 -8.32
CA LEU A 249 0.34 -23.63 -7.68
C LEU A 249 0.74 -23.32 -6.23
N ARG A 250 1.24 -24.32 -5.50
CA ARG A 250 1.78 -24.17 -4.14
C ARG A 250 2.99 -23.25 -4.11
N GLY A 251 3.89 -23.37 -5.10
CA GLY A 251 5.04 -22.49 -5.29
C GLY A 251 4.62 -21.02 -5.37
N PHE A 252 3.66 -20.70 -6.26
CA PHE A 252 3.15 -19.34 -6.42
C PHE A 252 2.51 -18.78 -5.14
N LEU A 253 1.73 -19.60 -4.43
CA LEU A 253 1.10 -19.18 -3.18
C LEU A 253 2.13 -18.91 -2.07
N LYS A 254 3.24 -19.66 -2.04
CA LYS A 254 4.27 -19.54 -0.99
C LYS A 254 5.02 -18.21 -1.04
N GLU A 255 5.30 -17.71 -2.24
CA GLU A 255 6.08 -16.48 -2.44
C GLU A 255 5.31 -15.21 -2.08
N SER A 256 3.99 -15.33 -1.99
CA SER A 256 3.15 -14.16 -2.14
C SER A 256 2.88 -13.37 -0.83
N ASP A 257 3.04 -13.98 0.36
CA ASP A 257 2.96 -13.30 1.68
C ASP A 257 3.53 -14.12 2.86
N PRO A 258 4.85 -14.05 3.13
CA PRO A 258 5.48 -14.81 4.20
C PRO A 258 5.18 -14.28 5.62
N GLU A 259 5.00 -12.96 5.80
CA GLU A 259 4.84 -12.37 7.14
C GLU A 259 3.47 -12.71 7.75
N LYS A 260 2.38 -12.58 6.98
CA LYS A 260 1.04 -12.91 7.49
C LYS A 260 0.85 -14.40 7.68
N LYS A 261 1.55 -15.22 6.90
CA LYS A 261 1.58 -16.67 7.08
C LYS A 261 2.13 -17.04 8.45
N GLU A 262 3.21 -16.41 8.91
CA GLU A 262 3.77 -16.68 10.24
C GLU A 262 2.84 -16.23 11.36
N VAL A 263 2.16 -15.08 11.23
CA VAL A 263 1.14 -14.64 12.19
C VAL A 263 -0.02 -15.65 12.25
N LEU A 264 -0.55 -16.06 11.10
CA LEU A 264 -1.63 -17.03 10.99
C LEU A 264 -1.23 -18.40 11.56
N LYS A 265 0.01 -18.82 11.34
CA LYS A 265 0.58 -20.05 11.89
C LYS A 265 0.63 -20.05 13.40
N GLN A 266 1.07 -18.95 14.01
CA GLN A 266 1.05 -18.81 15.47
C GLN A 266 -0.38 -18.83 16.02
N GLN A 267 -1.34 -18.23 15.30
CA GLN A 267 -2.75 -18.24 15.70
C GLN A 267 -3.35 -19.64 15.65
N ILE A 268 -3.17 -20.37 14.54
CA ILE A 268 -3.69 -21.74 14.37
C ILE A 268 -3.04 -22.67 15.41
N ARG A 269 -1.73 -22.55 15.65
CA ARG A 269 -1.04 -23.35 16.67
C ARG A 269 -1.58 -23.13 18.09
N LYS A 270 -1.94 -21.89 18.45
CA LYS A 270 -2.39 -21.55 19.82
C LYS A 270 -3.90 -21.72 20.04
N LYS A 271 -4.70 -21.45 19.01
CA LYS A 271 -6.17 -21.29 19.15
C LYS A 271 -6.97 -22.18 18.19
N GLY A 272 -6.31 -22.94 17.33
CA GLY A 272 -6.96 -23.68 16.26
C GLY A 272 -7.51 -22.78 15.16
N GLN A 273 -8.18 -23.41 14.20
CA GLN A 273 -8.87 -22.71 13.12
C GLN A 273 -10.19 -22.11 13.62
N ARG A 274 -10.35 -20.78 13.48
CA ARG A 274 -11.52 -20.04 13.97
C ARG A 274 -12.69 -20.05 12.99
N GLU A 275 -12.40 -19.78 11.73
CA GLU A 275 -13.39 -19.73 10.65
C GLU A 275 -13.20 -20.95 9.74
N PRO A 276 -14.26 -21.54 9.17
CA PRO A 276 -14.12 -22.60 8.19
C PRO A 276 -13.56 -22.05 6.85
N ALA A 277 -12.94 -22.93 6.06
CA ALA A 277 -12.61 -22.63 4.67
C ALA A 277 -13.75 -23.04 3.74
N ILE A 278 -13.90 -22.39 2.60
CA ILE A 278 -14.98 -22.70 1.65
C ILE A 278 -14.37 -23.47 0.47
N ILE A 279 -14.99 -24.60 0.17
CA ILE A 279 -14.58 -25.49 -0.91
C ILE A 279 -15.74 -25.79 -1.84
N THR A 280 -15.41 -26.11 -3.08
CA THR A 280 -16.33 -26.78 -4.01
C THR A 280 -16.58 -28.23 -3.57
N CYS A 281 -17.66 -28.85 -4.06
CA CYS A 281 -18.01 -30.23 -3.75
C CYS A 281 -16.98 -31.28 -4.16
N ASP A 282 -16.06 -30.95 -5.09
CA ASP A 282 -14.94 -31.77 -5.52
C ASP A 282 -13.59 -31.34 -4.92
N GLY A 283 -13.59 -30.54 -3.84
CA GLY A 283 -12.42 -30.33 -3.00
C GLY A 283 -11.51 -29.16 -3.36
N PHE A 284 -11.88 -28.31 -4.33
CA PHE A 284 -11.09 -27.10 -4.66
C PHE A 284 -11.40 -25.96 -3.70
N LEU A 285 -10.34 -25.35 -3.17
CA LEU A 285 -10.39 -24.20 -2.26
C LEU A 285 -10.79 -22.92 -2.98
N ILE A 286 -11.86 -22.30 -2.48
CA ILE A 286 -12.30 -20.95 -2.90
C ILE A 286 -11.63 -19.91 -2.00
N ASN A 287 -11.60 -20.16 -0.69
CA ASN A 287 -10.80 -19.38 0.25
C ASN A 287 -9.90 -20.30 1.10
N GLY A 288 -9.10 -19.73 1.99
CA GLY A 288 -8.32 -20.53 2.94
C GLY A 288 -7.06 -21.20 2.37
N ASN A 289 -6.58 -20.82 1.19
CA ASN A 289 -5.31 -21.32 0.62
C ASN A 289 -4.13 -21.20 1.60
N ARG A 290 -3.99 -20.04 2.26
CA ARG A 290 -2.98 -19.83 3.31
C ARG A 290 -3.17 -20.74 4.51
N ARG A 291 -4.41 -21.04 4.90
CA ARG A 291 -4.72 -21.96 6.01
C ARG A 291 -4.25 -23.36 5.65
N LYS A 292 -4.60 -23.89 4.47
CA LYS A 292 -4.12 -25.20 4.00
C LYS A 292 -2.60 -25.31 4.10
N MET A 293 -1.87 -24.31 3.60
CA MET A 293 -0.40 -24.29 3.66
C MET A 293 0.15 -24.27 5.08
N VAL A 294 -0.51 -23.53 5.98
CA VAL A 294 -0.11 -23.49 7.40
C VAL A 294 -0.37 -24.84 8.08
N PHE A 295 -1.51 -25.49 7.81
CA PHE A 295 -1.81 -26.82 8.33
C PHE A 295 -0.78 -27.85 7.87
N GLU A 296 -0.43 -27.84 6.59
CA GLU A 296 0.62 -28.70 6.02
C GLU A 296 1.97 -28.51 6.74
N GLU A 297 2.45 -27.28 6.87
CA GLU A 297 3.71 -27.01 7.58
C GLU A 297 3.66 -27.36 9.07
N LEU A 298 2.53 -27.15 9.72
CA LEU A 298 2.36 -27.52 11.13
C LEU A 298 2.33 -29.03 11.31
N TYR A 299 1.68 -29.76 10.40
CA TYR A 299 1.66 -31.22 10.39
C TYR A 299 3.08 -31.79 10.23
N GLU A 300 3.85 -31.29 9.27
CA GLU A 300 5.25 -31.69 9.07
C GLU A 300 6.11 -31.39 10.32
N LYS A 301 6.04 -30.16 10.85
CA LYS A 301 6.87 -29.72 12.00
C LYS A 301 6.48 -30.34 13.33
N SER A 302 5.26 -30.83 13.46
CA SER A 302 4.76 -31.46 14.68
C SER A 302 4.90 -32.99 14.68
N HIS A 303 5.72 -33.55 13.78
CA HIS A 303 5.86 -34.99 13.58
C HIS A 303 4.52 -35.67 13.28
N GLN A 304 3.74 -35.05 12.38
CA GLN A 304 2.47 -35.58 11.88
C GLN A 304 1.39 -35.69 12.96
N SER A 305 1.33 -34.70 13.85
CA SER A 305 0.31 -34.66 14.91
C SER A 305 -1.11 -34.68 14.32
N PRO A 306 -2.01 -35.56 14.79
CA PRO A 306 -3.39 -35.65 14.30
C PRO A 306 -4.19 -34.33 14.37
N GLN A 307 -3.84 -33.45 15.31
CA GLN A 307 -4.50 -32.15 15.49
C GLN A 307 -4.37 -31.19 14.29
N PHE A 308 -3.42 -31.44 13.39
CA PHE A 308 -3.21 -30.66 12.16
C PHE A 308 -3.49 -31.47 10.89
N LEU A 309 -4.10 -32.66 11.01
CA LEU A 309 -4.46 -33.49 9.87
C LEU A 309 -5.70 -32.95 9.13
N ASN A 310 -6.69 -32.50 9.90
CA ASN A 310 -7.99 -32.08 9.38
C ASN A 310 -8.15 -30.56 9.42
N MET A 311 -8.78 -30.01 8.38
CA MET A 311 -9.14 -28.61 8.26
C MET A 311 -10.68 -28.48 8.25
N ARG A 312 -11.19 -27.47 8.94
CA ARG A 312 -12.64 -27.18 8.99
C ARG A 312 -13.06 -26.48 7.71
N VAL A 313 -14.10 -26.98 7.06
CA VAL A 313 -14.58 -26.48 5.77
C VAL A 313 -16.10 -26.40 5.68
N VAL A 314 -16.59 -25.54 4.78
CA VAL A 314 -17.96 -25.54 4.26
C VAL A 314 -17.91 -25.99 2.81
N ILE A 315 -18.77 -26.95 2.45
CA ILE A 315 -18.84 -27.53 1.11
C ILE A 315 -19.99 -26.87 0.36
N LEU A 316 -19.68 -26.24 -0.78
CA LEU A 316 -20.71 -25.67 -1.64
C LEU A 316 -21.46 -26.75 -2.43
N PRO A 317 -22.73 -26.51 -2.82
CA PRO A 317 -23.53 -27.48 -3.57
C PRO A 317 -22.99 -27.72 -5.00
N GLU A 318 -23.50 -28.74 -5.69
CA GLU A 318 -23.09 -29.08 -7.06
C GLU A 318 -23.54 -28.04 -8.09
N ASN A 319 -24.66 -27.35 -7.83
CA ASN A 319 -25.25 -26.36 -8.73
C ASN A 319 -24.60 -24.95 -8.62
N VAL A 320 -23.29 -24.92 -8.36
CA VAL A 320 -22.51 -23.68 -8.25
C VAL A 320 -22.02 -23.28 -9.63
N THR A 321 -22.21 -22.00 -9.97
CA THR A 321 -21.68 -21.42 -11.21
C THR A 321 -20.31 -20.80 -10.98
N GLU A 322 -19.53 -20.58 -12.04
CA GLU A 322 -18.28 -19.79 -11.94
C GLU A 322 -18.54 -18.37 -11.42
N TYR A 323 -19.72 -17.80 -11.74
CA TYR A 323 -20.16 -16.52 -11.21
C TYR A 323 -20.33 -16.54 -9.68
N ASP A 324 -20.98 -17.57 -9.14
CA ASP A 324 -21.15 -17.75 -7.68
C ASP A 324 -19.78 -17.80 -6.98
N ILE A 325 -18.82 -18.54 -7.55
CA ILE A 325 -17.46 -18.65 -6.99
C ILE A 325 -16.77 -17.29 -7.00
N LYS A 326 -16.85 -16.54 -8.10
CA LYS A 326 -16.20 -15.23 -8.23
C LYS A 326 -16.78 -14.19 -7.27
N ARG A 327 -18.10 -14.17 -7.10
CA ARG A 327 -18.76 -13.27 -6.13
C ARG A 327 -18.33 -13.60 -4.71
N LEU A 328 -18.28 -14.89 -4.36
CA LEU A 328 -17.80 -15.34 -3.06
C LEU A 328 -16.32 -14.95 -2.85
N GLU A 329 -15.45 -15.19 -3.82
CA GLU A 329 -14.05 -14.79 -3.76
C GLU A 329 -13.88 -13.28 -3.60
N ASN A 330 -14.62 -12.47 -4.37
CA ASN A 330 -14.58 -11.02 -4.29
C ASN A 330 -15.00 -10.52 -2.90
N SER A 331 -16.09 -11.08 -2.36
CA SER A 331 -16.64 -10.67 -1.06
C SER A 331 -15.68 -11.00 0.10
N TYR A 332 -15.15 -12.22 0.12
CA TYR A 332 -14.15 -12.62 1.14
C TYR A 332 -12.82 -11.89 0.98
N GLN A 333 -12.42 -11.54 -0.25
CA GLN A 333 -11.24 -10.69 -0.46
C GLN A 333 -11.44 -9.30 0.16
N LEU A 334 -12.59 -8.67 -0.08
CA LEU A 334 -12.92 -7.33 0.44
C LEU A 334 -13.06 -7.32 1.98
N GLN A 335 -13.56 -8.39 2.59
CA GLN A 335 -13.66 -8.51 4.05
C GLN A 335 -12.28 -8.60 4.73
N ASP A 336 -11.31 -9.26 4.09
CA ASP A 336 -9.92 -9.36 4.55
C ASP A 336 -9.14 -8.01 4.38
N GLU A 337 -9.68 -6.99 3.69
CA GLU A 337 -9.01 -5.71 3.40
C GLU A 337 -8.84 -4.76 4.62
N GLY A 338 -9.03 -5.26 5.83
CA GLY A 338 -8.53 -4.66 7.06
C GLY A 338 -7.00 -4.75 7.17
N LYS A 339 -6.27 -4.02 6.31
CA LYS A 339 -4.80 -3.87 6.23
C LYS A 339 -4.08 -4.95 5.40
N SER A 340 -3.55 -4.52 4.25
CA SER A 340 -2.33 -5.05 3.61
C SER A 340 -2.43 -6.39 2.87
N GLU A 341 -3.51 -6.72 2.17
CA GLU A 341 -3.59 -8.01 1.44
C GLU A 341 -3.82 -7.86 -0.08
N TYR A 342 -2.68 -7.71 -0.79
CA TYR A 342 -2.38 -8.10 -2.18
C TYR A 342 -2.40 -7.08 -3.35
N HIS A 343 -1.52 -7.41 -4.30
CA HIS A 343 -1.00 -6.63 -5.42
C HIS A 343 -2.09 -5.99 -6.26
N GLY A 344 -1.99 -4.67 -6.45
CA GLY A 344 -2.94 -3.96 -7.32
C GLY A 344 -3.00 -4.52 -8.75
N LEU A 345 -1.96 -5.20 -9.23
CA LEU A 345 -1.96 -5.92 -10.51
C LEU A 345 -2.86 -7.16 -10.50
N ASN A 346 -2.70 -8.08 -9.54
CA ASN A 346 -3.54 -9.28 -9.44
C ASN A 346 -5.02 -8.93 -9.22
N ARG A 347 -5.28 -7.85 -8.45
CA ARG A 347 -6.62 -7.28 -8.34
C ARG A 347 -7.14 -6.75 -9.68
N ALA A 348 -6.32 -6.03 -10.44
CA ALA A 348 -6.72 -5.54 -11.76
C ALA A 348 -7.02 -6.67 -12.76
N LEU A 349 -6.19 -7.71 -12.81
CA LEU A 349 -6.41 -8.91 -13.63
C LEU A 349 -7.70 -9.64 -13.22
N THR A 350 -7.97 -9.75 -11.92
CA THR A 350 -9.20 -10.35 -11.40
C THR A 350 -10.43 -9.55 -11.85
N ILE A 351 -10.39 -8.22 -11.71
CA ILE A 351 -11.50 -7.34 -12.14
C ILE A 351 -11.75 -7.47 -13.64
N ARG A 352 -10.70 -7.48 -14.47
CA ARG A 352 -10.81 -7.60 -15.93
C ARG A 352 -11.51 -8.89 -16.35
N ASP A 353 -11.09 -10.03 -15.81
CA ASP A 353 -11.68 -11.31 -16.23
C ASP A 353 -13.07 -11.53 -15.66
N ASN A 354 -13.34 -11.00 -14.46
CA ASN A 354 -14.71 -10.92 -13.96
C ASN A 354 -15.61 -10.18 -14.96
N ILE A 355 -15.15 -9.05 -15.51
CA ILE A 355 -15.90 -8.32 -16.54
C ILE A 355 -16.07 -9.16 -17.81
N ASN A 356 -14.99 -9.80 -18.30
CA ASN A 356 -15.03 -10.61 -19.52
C ASN A 356 -15.99 -11.81 -19.41
N GLU A 357 -16.17 -12.35 -18.21
CA GLU A 357 -17.05 -13.48 -17.92
C GLU A 357 -18.45 -13.05 -17.42
N GLY A 358 -18.82 -11.77 -17.57
CA GLY A 358 -20.17 -11.26 -17.29
C GLY A 358 -20.41 -10.73 -15.87
N TYR A 359 -19.44 -10.83 -14.96
CA TYR A 359 -19.50 -10.18 -13.64
C TYR A 359 -19.06 -8.71 -13.74
N THR A 360 -20.05 -7.85 -13.99
CA THR A 360 -19.83 -6.44 -14.30
C THR A 360 -19.06 -5.71 -13.19
N LEU A 361 -18.31 -4.66 -13.58
CA LEU A 361 -17.60 -3.80 -12.63
C LEU A 361 -18.54 -3.17 -11.59
N GLU A 362 -19.79 -2.89 -11.98
CA GLU A 362 -20.79 -2.31 -11.07
C GLU A 362 -21.18 -3.30 -9.98
N ALA A 363 -21.49 -4.54 -10.35
CA ALA A 363 -21.78 -5.60 -9.39
C ALA A 363 -20.59 -5.85 -8.45
N GLN A 364 -19.36 -5.89 -9.00
CA GLN A 364 -18.13 -6.04 -8.21
C GLN A 364 -17.93 -4.94 -7.15
N ILE A 365 -18.28 -3.69 -7.48
CA ILE A 365 -18.17 -2.56 -6.55
C ILE A 365 -19.29 -2.61 -5.51
N LEU A 366 -20.51 -3.01 -5.89
CA LEU A 366 -21.64 -3.07 -4.97
C LEU A 366 -21.52 -4.20 -3.94
N ASP A 367 -20.71 -5.23 -4.21
CA ASP A 367 -20.36 -6.25 -3.22
C ASP A 367 -19.36 -5.73 -2.16
N ASP A 368 -18.75 -4.55 -2.36
CA ASP A 368 -17.92 -3.89 -1.33
C ASP A 368 -18.82 -3.15 -0.32
N PRO A 369 -18.77 -3.48 0.99
CA PRO A 369 -19.56 -2.80 2.01
C PRO A 369 -19.40 -1.28 2.01
N GLN A 370 -18.26 -0.74 1.55
CA GLN A 370 -18.02 0.71 1.47
C GLN A 370 -18.79 1.40 0.34
N TYR A 371 -19.26 0.66 -0.66
CA TYR A 371 -19.92 1.18 -1.86
C TYR A 371 -21.31 0.61 -2.10
N ALA A 372 -21.71 -0.40 -1.33
CA ALA A 372 -22.94 -1.13 -1.53
C ALA A 372 -24.21 -0.27 -1.51
N ASP A 373 -24.24 0.85 -0.77
CA ASP A 373 -25.37 1.79 -0.75
C ASP A 373 -25.30 2.90 -1.82
N LYS A 374 -24.18 3.02 -2.53
CA LYS A 374 -23.98 4.13 -3.46
C LYS A 374 -24.82 3.95 -4.72
N LYS A 375 -25.54 5.00 -5.10
CA LYS A 375 -26.40 5.02 -6.29
C LYS A 375 -26.14 6.27 -7.14
N GLY A 376 -26.57 6.25 -8.40
CA GLY A 376 -26.50 7.39 -9.30
C GLY A 376 -25.07 7.95 -9.46
N LYS A 377 -24.88 9.23 -9.13
CA LYS A 377 -23.59 9.94 -9.32
C LYS A 377 -22.44 9.37 -8.48
N GLU A 378 -22.71 8.88 -7.28
CA GLU A 378 -21.69 8.32 -6.38
C GLU A 378 -21.15 6.99 -6.89
N LEU A 379 -22.04 6.13 -7.38
CA LEU A 379 -21.65 4.86 -8.02
C LEU A 379 -20.85 5.11 -9.30
N GLN A 380 -21.24 6.10 -10.11
CA GLN A 380 -20.46 6.49 -11.29
C GLN A 380 -19.08 7.07 -10.93
N ALA A 381 -18.98 7.81 -9.81
CA ALA A 381 -17.69 8.26 -9.30
C ALA A 381 -16.80 7.09 -8.89
N ALA A 382 -17.35 6.12 -8.13
CA ALA A 382 -16.64 4.91 -7.74
C ALA A 382 -16.19 4.08 -8.96
N LYS A 383 -17.06 3.86 -9.94
CA LYS A 383 -16.72 3.17 -11.21
C LYS A 383 -15.55 3.84 -11.93
N ARG A 384 -15.53 5.19 -11.98
CA ARG A 384 -14.41 5.94 -12.56
C ARG A 384 -13.13 5.80 -11.76
N GLU A 385 -13.21 5.79 -10.44
CA GLU A 385 -12.08 5.59 -9.55
C GLU A 385 -11.46 4.19 -9.70
N PHE A 386 -12.27 3.14 -9.66
CA PHE A 386 -11.82 1.76 -9.88
C PHE A 386 -11.19 1.60 -11.27
N LYS A 387 -11.80 2.18 -12.32
CA LYS A 387 -11.21 2.21 -13.67
C LYS A 387 -9.82 2.85 -13.66
N LYS A 388 -9.67 4.02 -13.03
CA LYS A 388 -8.37 4.73 -12.94
C LYS A 388 -7.33 3.97 -12.12
N LYS A 389 -7.76 3.26 -11.08
CA LYS A 389 -6.86 2.55 -10.17
C LYS A 389 -6.40 1.19 -10.70
N PHE A 390 -7.24 0.50 -11.47
CA PHE A 390 -7.01 -0.89 -11.88
C PHE A 390 -7.01 -1.10 -13.39
N LEU A 391 -8.11 -0.76 -14.09
CA LEU A 391 -8.29 -1.11 -15.50
C LEU A 391 -7.42 -0.29 -16.46
N LEU A 392 -7.40 1.04 -16.32
CA LEU A 392 -6.60 1.91 -17.19
C LEU A 392 -5.08 1.71 -17.02
N PRO A 393 -4.55 1.45 -15.81
CA PRO A 393 -3.17 1.03 -15.65
C PRO A 393 -2.89 -0.34 -16.26
N LEU A 394 -3.82 -1.29 -16.16
CA LEU A 394 -3.68 -2.62 -16.77
C LEU A 394 -3.60 -2.55 -18.29
N GLU A 395 -4.39 -1.70 -18.95
CA GLU A 395 -4.25 -1.44 -20.40
C GLU A 395 -2.83 -0.96 -20.78
N ARG A 396 -2.19 -0.15 -19.93
CA ARG A 396 -0.80 0.30 -20.16
C ARG A 396 0.19 -0.84 -19.94
N VAL A 397 -0.07 -1.72 -18.98
CA VAL A 397 0.73 -2.95 -18.78
C VAL A 397 0.63 -3.85 -20.00
N ASP A 398 -0.57 -4.07 -20.54
CA ASP A 398 -0.77 -4.88 -21.76
C ASP A 398 0.04 -4.30 -22.93
N GLN A 399 -0.03 -2.98 -23.14
CA GLN A 399 0.75 -2.30 -24.19
C GLN A 399 2.27 -2.36 -23.94
N TYR A 400 2.71 -2.27 -22.68
CA TYR A 400 4.10 -2.45 -22.29
C TYR A 400 4.59 -3.85 -22.62
N LEU A 401 3.82 -4.88 -22.22
CA LEU A 401 4.18 -6.27 -22.47
C LEU A 401 4.25 -6.56 -23.97
N LYS A 402 3.29 -6.04 -24.75
CA LYS A 402 3.30 -6.10 -26.20
C LYS A 402 4.54 -5.44 -26.81
N THR A 403 4.90 -4.25 -26.35
CA THR A 403 6.09 -3.51 -26.84
C THR A 403 7.38 -4.32 -26.68
N PHE A 404 7.48 -5.17 -25.65
CA PHE A 404 8.64 -6.02 -25.40
C PHE A 404 8.43 -7.49 -25.81
N ASN A 405 7.40 -7.80 -26.60
CA ASN A 405 7.05 -9.17 -27.05
C ASN A 405 6.87 -10.18 -25.89
N ARG A 406 6.20 -9.74 -24.81
CA ARG A 406 6.01 -10.47 -23.55
C ARG A 406 4.53 -10.56 -23.14
N GLU A 407 3.63 -10.58 -24.12
CA GLU A 407 2.19 -10.67 -23.88
C GLU A 407 1.85 -11.88 -22.98
N GLY A 408 1.14 -11.61 -21.88
CA GLY A 408 0.77 -12.61 -20.86
C GLY A 408 1.78 -12.79 -19.71
N LEU A 409 2.99 -12.22 -19.80
CA LEU A 409 4.03 -12.35 -18.76
C LEU A 409 3.88 -11.31 -17.64
N TYR A 410 2.72 -11.29 -16.99
CA TYR A 410 2.38 -10.32 -15.93
C TYR A 410 3.23 -10.44 -14.67
N ASN A 411 3.81 -11.61 -14.38
CA ASN A 411 4.73 -11.81 -13.26
C ASN A 411 6.00 -10.94 -13.35
N THR A 412 6.34 -10.44 -14.54
CA THR A 412 7.45 -9.51 -14.72
C THR A 412 7.17 -8.11 -14.16
N ILE A 413 5.92 -7.79 -13.83
CA ILE A 413 5.48 -6.45 -13.43
C ILE A 413 5.42 -6.27 -11.91
N SER A 414 5.12 -7.32 -11.12
CA SER A 414 5.05 -7.24 -9.67
C SER A 414 5.48 -8.56 -9.03
N GLU A 415 6.31 -8.50 -7.99
CA GLU A 415 6.92 -9.67 -7.33
C GLU A 415 6.24 -10.08 -6.01
N GLY A 416 5.20 -9.38 -5.58
CA GLY A 416 4.56 -9.67 -4.30
C GLY A 416 4.45 -8.49 -3.34
N THR A 417 4.14 -8.80 -2.08
CA THR A 417 3.68 -7.85 -1.03
C THR A 417 4.76 -6.87 -0.59
N GLY A 418 6.01 -7.16 -0.98
CA GLY A 418 7.20 -6.37 -0.70
C GLY A 418 7.93 -5.85 -1.93
N ASP A 419 7.30 -5.74 -3.11
CA ASP A 419 7.93 -5.09 -4.27
C ASP A 419 8.22 -3.60 -3.97
N LYS A 420 9.39 -3.35 -3.38
CA LYS A 420 9.92 -2.02 -3.04
C LYS A 420 10.22 -1.17 -4.28
N GLU A 421 10.29 -1.80 -5.45
CA GLU A 421 10.65 -1.21 -6.75
C GLU A 421 9.44 -0.59 -7.46
N GLY A 422 8.22 -1.05 -7.16
CA GLY A 422 6.98 -0.29 -7.40
C GLY A 422 6.58 -0.13 -8.87
N ARG A 423 6.89 -1.11 -9.74
CA ARG A 423 6.53 -1.08 -11.18
C ARG A 423 5.02 -0.86 -11.39
N TRP A 424 4.17 -1.57 -10.64
CA TRP A 424 2.72 -1.35 -10.70
C TRP A 424 2.31 0.10 -10.35
N GLN A 425 2.92 0.67 -9.31
CA GLN A 425 2.67 2.07 -8.94
C GLN A 425 3.09 3.04 -10.06
N ALA A 426 4.21 2.76 -10.74
CA ALA A 426 4.63 3.53 -11.90
C ALA A 426 3.61 3.45 -13.05
N PHE A 427 2.96 2.30 -13.27
CA PHE A 427 1.88 2.19 -14.26
C PHE A 427 0.61 2.95 -13.86
N ILE A 428 0.27 3.03 -12.56
CA ILE A 428 -0.84 3.88 -12.09
C ILE A 428 -0.54 5.35 -12.36
N ASP A 429 0.65 5.81 -11.96
CA ASP A 429 1.10 7.18 -12.14
C ASP A 429 1.19 7.55 -13.64
N TYR A 430 1.74 6.66 -14.47
CA TYR A 430 1.83 6.85 -15.92
C TYR A 430 0.47 6.81 -16.61
N SER A 431 -0.43 5.88 -16.26
CA SER A 431 -1.77 5.80 -16.85
C SER A 431 -2.57 7.08 -16.58
N SER A 432 -2.45 7.63 -15.37
CA SER A 432 -3.05 8.92 -15.03
C SER A 432 -2.54 10.05 -15.94
N PHE A 433 -1.22 10.09 -16.18
CA PHE A 433 -0.61 11.04 -17.12
C PHE A 433 -1.10 10.81 -18.56
N TYR A 434 -1.10 9.56 -19.03
CA TYR A 434 -1.51 9.19 -20.37
C TYR A 434 -2.96 9.65 -20.65
N GLN A 435 -3.89 9.33 -19.76
CA GLN A 435 -5.30 9.69 -19.93
C GLN A 435 -5.55 11.20 -19.85
N GLY A 436 -4.83 11.90 -18.97
CA GLY A 436 -4.96 13.36 -18.82
C GLY A 436 -4.26 14.16 -19.92
N THR A 437 -3.24 13.58 -20.56
CA THR A 437 -2.29 14.32 -21.40
C THR A 437 -2.12 13.69 -22.77
N LEU A 438 -1.51 12.50 -22.87
CA LEU A 438 -1.16 11.89 -24.15
C LEU A 438 -2.38 11.47 -24.99
N LYS A 439 -3.50 11.13 -24.36
CA LYS A 439 -4.74 10.80 -25.06
C LYS A 439 -5.50 12.02 -25.57
N ASN A 440 -5.19 13.23 -25.07
CA ASN A 440 -5.92 14.45 -25.42
C ASN A 440 -5.15 15.26 -26.48
N PRO A 441 -5.65 15.36 -27.73
CA PRO A 441 -4.95 16.07 -28.81
C PRO A 441 -4.72 17.57 -28.51
N SER A 442 -5.61 18.20 -27.74
CA SER A 442 -5.42 19.60 -27.35
C SER A 442 -4.23 19.76 -26.41
N LYS A 443 -4.07 18.84 -25.45
CA LYS A 443 -2.97 18.86 -24.49
C LYS A 443 -1.63 18.49 -25.14
N LEU A 444 -1.62 17.58 -26.12
CA LEU A 444 -0.42 17.31 -26.92
C LEU A 444 0.09 18.57 -27.65
N ARG A 445 -0.83 19.33 -28.26
CA ARG A 445 -0.49 20.61 -28.92
C ARG A 445 0.04 21.65 -27.94
N GLU A 446 -0.58 21.79 -26.77
CA GLU A 446 -0.08 22.68 -25.71
C GLU A 446 1.36 22.32 -25.28
N LEU A 447 1.70 21.03 -25.30
CA LEU A 447 3.02 20.52 -24.95
C LEU A 447 4.04 20.56 -26.09
N GLY A 448 3.64 21.04 -27.27
CA GLY A 448 4.48 21.04 -28.46
C GLY A 448 4.89 19.62 -28.91
N VAL A 449 4.07 18.61 -28.63
CA VAL A 449 4.27 17.23 -29.09
C VAL A 449 3.67 17.10 -30.50
N GLN A 450 4.47 16.65 -31.46
CA GLN A 450 4.05 16.43 -32.84
C GLN A 450 3.33 15.08 -32.97
N ASN A 451 2.48 14.94 -34.00
CA ASN A 451 1.79 13.67 -34.29
C ASN A 451 2.82 12.54 -34.52
N GLY A 452 2.68 11.43 -33.79
CA GLY A 452 3.59 10.29 -33.81
C GLY A 452 4.71 10.33 -32.76
N GLU A 453 4.98 11.49 -32.13
CA GLU A 453 5.92 11.58 -31.01
C GLU A 453 5.36 10.92 -29.74
N GLU A 454 4.04 10.83 -29.60
CA GLU A 454 3.38 10.21 -28.44
C GLU A 454 3.78 8.75 -28.23
N GLY A 455 3.94 7.98 -29.31
CA GLY A 455 4.38 6.59 -29.26
C GLY A 455 5.86 6.47 -28.84
N LEU A 456 6.70 7.40 -29.30
CA LEU A 456 8.11 7.45 -28.89
C LEU A 456 8.24 7.84 -27.41
N ILE A 457 7.42 8.77 -26.94
CA ILE A 457 7.39 9.15 -25.51
C ILE A 457 6.92 7.96 -24.66
N GLU A 458 5.85 7.25 -25.06
CA GLU A 458 5.38 6.05 -24.37
C GLU A 458 6.46 4.95 -24.34
N ASN A 459 7.11 4.68 -25.47
CA ASN A 459 8.21 3.70 -25.55
C ASN A 459 9.40 4.08 -24.66
N ALA A 460 9.81 5.36 -24.64
CA ALA A 460 10.87 5.84 -23.75
C ALA A 460 10.49 5.60 -22.27
N ILE A 461 9.26 5.92 -21.89
CA ILE A 461 8.77 5.73 -20.51
C ILE A 461 8.72 4.24 -20.16
N PHE A 462 8.28 3.38 -21.07
CA PHE A 462 8.32 1.93 -20.88
C PHE A 462 9.74 1.41 -20.67
N LYS A 463 10.72 1.89 -21.44
CA LYS A 463 12.14 1.56 -21.24
C LYS A 463 12.65 2.02 -19.87
N ILE A 464 12.21 3.20 -19.39
CA ILE A 464 12.53 3.70 -18.05
C ILE A 464 11.88 2.84 -16.95
N ILE A 465 10.62 2.44 -17.10
CA ILE A 465 9.90 1.55 -16.17
C ILE A 465 10.56 0.15 -16.15
N ARG A 466 10.98 -0.36 -17.31
CA ARG A 466 11.70 -1.64 -17.42
C ARG A 466 13.03 -1.61 -16.67
N LYS A 467 13.76 -0.48 -16.66
CA LYS A 467 15.05 -0.39 -15.95
C LYS A 467 14.94 -0.59 -14.42
N ARG A 468 13.75 -0.41 -13.83
CA ARG A 468 13.38 -0.47 -12.39
C ARG A 468 14.16 0.48 -11.47
N ASN A 469 15.48 0.34 -11.43
CA ASN A 469 16.35 1.06 -10.52
C ASN A 469 17.28 2.01 -11.26
N LEU A 470 17.25 3.27 -10.84
CA LEU A 470 18.13 4.34 -11.28
C LEU A 470 19.39 4.29 -10.39
N ASN A 471 20.21 3.24 -10.48
CA ASN A 471 21.37 2.91 -9.62
C ASN A 471 22.50 3.97 -9.53
N SER A 472 22.24 5.24 -9.83
CA SER A 472 23.09 6.37 -9.51
C SER A 472 22.46 7.13 -8.34
N LYS A 473 23.21 7.21 -7.22
CA LYS A 473 22.83 8.03 -6.04
C LYS A 473 22.50 9.48 -6.42
N GLU A 474 23.08 9.98 -7.50
CA GLU A 474 22.85 11.33 -8.01
C GLU A 474 21.49 11.44 -8.73
N LEU A 475 21.16 10.46 -9.59
CA LEU A 475 19.86 10.40 -10.27
C LEU A 475 18.71 10.06 -9.33
N GLU A 476 18.89 9.19 -8.35
CA GLU A 476 17.86 8.92 -7.34
C GLU A 476 17.58 10.13 -6.44
N ARG A 477 18.60 10.92 -6.08
CA ARG A 477 18.40 12.20 -5.39
C ARG A 477 17.69 13.23 -6.26
N ALA A 478 17.97 13.23 -7.57
CA ALA A 478 17.46 14.20 -8.53
C ALA A 478 16.03 13.90 -9.02
N LEU A 479 15.74 12.65 -9.40
CA LEU A 479 14.48 12.21 -10.01
C LEU A 479 13.57 11.45 -9.03
N GLY A 480 14.10 11.00 -7.89
CA GLY A 480 13.41 10.09 -6.98
C GLY A 480 13.31 8.67 -7.54
N LYS A 481 12.35 7.90 -7.02
CA LYS A 481 11.99 6.57 -7.58
C LYS A 481 11.35 6.72 -8.95
N VAL A 482 11.37 5.65 -9.76
CA VAL A 482 10.78 5.65 -11.11
C VAL A 482 9.31 6.12 -11.13
N HIS A 483 8.48 5.67 -10.17
CA HIS A 483 7.09 6.13 -10.09
C HIS A 483 6.96 7.65 -9.85
N SER A 484 7.87 8.25 -9.07
CA SER A 484 7.91 9.70 -8.84
C SER A 484 8.22 10.47 -10.12
N PHE A 485 9.10 9.94 -10.97
CA PHE A 485 9.43 10.54 -12.25
C PHE A 485 8.26 10.47 -13.25
N VAL A 486 7.62 9.30 -13.38
CA VAL A 486 6.50 9.12 -14.33
C VAL A 486 5.17 9.72 -13.86
N ARG A 487 5.11 10.25 -12.64
CA ARG A 487 3.96 11.00 -12.15
C ARG A 487 3.71 12.22 -13.03
N GLY A 488 2.45 12.39 -13.45
CA GLY A 488 2.10 13.32 -14.52
C GLY A 488 2.56 14.77 -14.32
N GLY A 489 2.58 15.28 -13.10
CA GLY A 489 3.06 16.65 -12.83
C GLY A 489 4.56 16.84 -13.08
N ASN A 490 5.38 15.79 -12.90
CA ASN A 490 6.81 15.84 -13.20
C ASN A 490 7.02 15.63 -14.69
N LEU A 491 6.50 14.54 -15.24
CA LEU A 491 6.67 14.18 -16.64
C LEU A 491 6.24 15.29 -17.62
N LYS A 492 5.17 16.02 -17.30
CA LYS A 492 4.72 17.19 -18.08
C LYS A 492 5.84 18.23 -18.24
N LYS A 493 6.57 18.56 -17.17
CA LYS A 493 7.68 19.53 -17.20
C LYS A 493 8.81 19.13 -18.15
N TYR A 494 9.10 17.83 -18.22
CA TYR A 494 10.13 17.29 -19.11
C TYR A 494 9.68 17.32 -20.58
N ILE A 495 8.40 17.08 -20.84
CA ILE A 495 7.85 17.09 -22.20
C ILE A 495 7.67 18.53 -22.70
N GLU A 496 7.29 19.48 -21.83
CA GLU A 496 7.20 20.91 -22.16
C GLU A 496 8.53 21.53 -22.60
N ASN A 497 9.65 21.02 -22.07
CA ASN A 497 10.98 21.52 -22.42
C ASN A 497 11.51 20.81 -23.69
N PRO A 498 11.74 21.53 -24.82
CA PRO A 498 12.14 20.90 -26.08
C PRO A 498 13.44 20.09 -26.00
N THR A 499 14.42 20.57 -25.23
CA THR A 499 15.70 19.89 -25.04
C THR A 499 15.54 18.62 -24.21
N ALA A 500 14.77 18.68 -23.13
CA ALA A 500 14.50 17.50 -22.31
C ALA A 500 13.68 16.46 -23.07
N LYS A 501 12.65 16.89 -23.81
CA LYS A 501 11.85 16.03 -24.70
C LYS A 501 12.72 15.32 -25.74
N LYS A 502 13.67 16.03 -26.36
CA LYS A 502 14.62 15.44 -27.31
C LYS A 502 15.41 14.29 -26.69
N HIS A 503 15.92 14.46 -25.47
CA HIS A 503 16.65 13.40 -24.76
C HIS A 503 15.73 12.23 -24.35
N LEU A 504 14.48 12.47 -23.98
CA LEU A 504 13.52 11.39 -23.74
C LEU A 504 13.25 10.59 -25.02
N ILE A 505 13.03 11.26 -26.16
CA ILE A 505 12.84 10.60 -27.45
C ILE A 505 14.09 9.83 -27.88
N ALA A 506 15.29 10.33 -27.55
CA ALA A 506 16.54 9.62 -27.81
C ALA A 506 16.57 8.25 -27.12
N ILE A 507 16.07 8.12 -25.89
CA ILE A 507 15.94 6.82 -25.21
C ILE A 507 15.10 5.84 -26.02
N ALA A 508 14.00 6.30 -26.65
CA ALA A 508 13.19 5.42 -27.48
C ALA A 508 13.91 4.95 -28.74
N LYS A 509 14.80 5.77 -29.31
CA LYS A 509 15.49 5.49 -30.59
C LYS A 509 16.82 4.77 -30.44
N GLU A 510 17.56 5.03 -29.36
CA GLU A 510 18.93 4.56 -29.16
C GLU A 510 19.02 3.26 -28.35
N VAL A 511 17.94 2.89 -27.65
CA VAL A 511 17.88 1.69 -26.80
C VAL A 511 17.02 0.66 -27.49
N ASP A 512 17.53 -0.54 -27.73
CA ASP A 512 16.74 -1.60 -28.35
C ASP A 512 15.67 -2.15 -27.38
N GLU A 513 14.59 -2.71 -27.93
CA GLU A 513 13.53 -3.35 -27.16
C GLU A 513 14.00 -4.61 -26.45
N ASP A 514 15.10 -5.26 -26.84
CA ASP A 514 15.55 -6.46 -26.15
C ASP A 514 17.04 -6.76 -26.37
N ILE A 515 17.58 -7.70 -25.60
CA ILE A 515 18.93 -8.23 -25.83
C ILE A 515 18.92 -9.40 -26.83
N PRO A 516 20.02 -9.64 -27.57
CA PRO A 516 20.16 -10.79 -28.47
C PRO A 516 19.89 -12.13 -27.78
N GLU A 517 19.29 -13.09 -28.49
CA GLU A 517 18.89 -14.40 -27.94
C GLU A 517 20.07 -15.20 -27.35
N LYS A 518 21.29 -14.99 -27.87
CA LYS A 518 22.52 -15.58 -27.34
C LYS A 518 22.87 -15.07 -25.93
N GLU A 519 22.49 -13.84 -25.59
CA GLU A 519 22.76 -13.22 -24.29
C GLU A 519 21.71 -13.61 -23.23
N LYS A 520 20.59 -14.20 -23.66
CA LYS A 520 19.50 -14.70 -22.81
C LYS A 520 19.73 -16.12 -22.29
N LYS A 521 20.80 -16.79 -22.72
CA LYS A 521 21.15 -18.14 -22.29
C LYS A 521 22.43 -18.12 -21.47
N ASP A 522 22.52 -19.00 -20.48
CA ASP A 522 23.74 -19.23 -19.74
C ASP A 522 24.77 -20.05 -20.55
N LYS A 523 25.91 -20.38 -19.92
CA LYS A 523 26.97 -21.17 -20.55
C LYS A 523 26.55 -22.62 -20.84
N GLU A 524 25.48 -23.08 -20.20
CA GLU A 524 24.93 -24.44 -20.32
C GLU A 524 23.77 -24.51 -21.34
N GLY A 525 23.37 -23.36 -21.91
CA GLY A 525 22.30 -23.25 -22.89
C GLY A 525 20.90 -23.06 -22.29
N ASN A 526 20.79 -22.97 -20.96
CA ASN A 526 19.52 -22.73 -20.28
C ASN A 526 19.16 -21.24 -20.38
N ARG A 527 17.88 -20.95 -20.66
CA ARG A 527 17.39 -19.57 -20.74
C ARG A 527 17.27 -18.97 -19.35
N TYR A 528 17.82 -17.77 -19.17
CA TYR A 528 17.67 -16.97 -17.95
C TYR A 528 16.21 -16.63 -17.67
N LYS A 529 15.89 -16.38 -16.40
CA LYS A 529 14.56 -15.86 -16.02
C LYS A 529 14.37 -14.46 -16.60
N GLU A 530 13.13 -14.06 -16.89
CA GLU A 530 12.83 -12.75 -17.49
C GLU A 530 13.37 -11.56 -16.68
N ARG A 531 13.49 -11.70 -15.35
CA ARG A 531 14.12 -10.71 -14.48
C ARG A 531 15.62 -10.54 -14.73
N GLU A 532 16.34 -11.65 -14.86
CA GLU A 532 17.78 -11.63 -15.15
C GLU A 532 18.04 -11.07 -16.55
N ILE A 533 17.13 -11.34 -17.50
CA ILE A 533 17.13 -10.72 -18.82
C ILE A 533 16.91 -9.20 -18.70
N ASP A 534 15.96 -8.75 -17.88
CA ASP A 534 15.74 -7.31 -17.61
C ASP A 534 16.95 -6.63 -16.97
N GLU A 535 17.65 -7.31 -16.06
CA GLU A 535 18.87 -6.80 -15.43
C GLU A 535 20.02 -6.69 -16.44
N LYS A 536 20.22 -7.72 -17.27
CA LYS A 536 21.22 -7.71 -18.35
C LYS A 536 20.91 -6.60 -19.36
N TRP A 537 19.67 -6.49 -19.82
CA TRP A 537 19.21 -5.41 -20.69
C TRP A 537 19.46 -4.04 -20.06
N GLY A 538 19.06 -3.87 -18.79
CA GLY A 538 19.23 -2.62 -18.07
C GLY A 538 20.69 -2.21 -17.84
N ASN A 539 21.59 -3.18 -17.69
CA ASN A 539 23.03 -2.94 -17.58
C ASN A 539 23.66 -2.61 -18.93
N LYS A 540 23.23 -3.26 -20.01
CA LYS A 540 23.69 -3.00 -21.38
C LYS A 540 23.38 -1.58 -21.82
N TYR A 541 22.13 -1.14 -21.63
CA TYR A 541 21.67 0.20 -22.06
C TYR A 541 21.71 1.25 -20.95
N LYS A 542 22.53 1.02 -19.92
CA LYS A 542 22.58 1.89 -18.73
C LYS A 542 22.97 3.31 -19.10
N ASN A 543 23.95 3.47 -19.98
CA ASN A 543 24.51 4.78 -20.31
C ASN A 543 23.54 5.60 -21.16
N GLU A 544 22.85 4.94 -22.09
CA GLU A 544 21.87 5.51 -23.01
C GLU A 544 20.62 5.95 -22.24
N ILE A 545 20.11 5.12 -21.32
CA ILE A 545 18.93 5.44 -20.51
C ILE A 545 19.28 6.53 -19.48
N LEU A 546 20.28 6.28 -18.62
CA LEU A 546 20.58 7.19 -17.51
C LEU A 546 21.24 8.48 -17.98
N GLY A 547 22.07 8.42 -19.02
CA GLY A 547 22.72 9.58 -19.61
C GLY A 547 21.70 10.54 -20.20
N ASN A 548 20.78 10.05 -21.05
CA ASN A 548 19.72 10.87 -21.60
C ASN A 548 18.76 11.39 -20.52
N LEU A 549 18.40 10.58 -19.52
CA LEU A 549 17.62 11.05 -18.37
C LEU A 549 18.31 12.18 -17.60
N MET A 550 19.62 12.09 -17.38
CA MET A 550 20.38 13.13 -16.70
C MET A 550 20.46 14.42 -17.52
N GLN A 551 20.60 14.31 -18.85
CA GLN A 551 20.55 15.49 -19.72
C GLN A 551 19.15 16.12 -19.74
N ALA A 552 18.09 15.31 -19.74
CA ALA A 552 16.72 15.79 -19.60
C ALA A 552 16.50 16.50 -18.25
N TYR A 553 17.03 15.93 -17.15
CA TYR A 553 17.02 16.56 -15.82
C TYR A 553 17.72 17.92 -15.82
N LYS A 554 18.94 17.98 -16.37
CA LYS A 554 19.69 19.24 -16.49
C LYS A 554 18.91 20.26 -17.32
N ALA A 555 18.34 19.87 -18.46
CA ALA A 555 17.57 20.78 -19.31
C ALA A 555 16.38 21.43 -18.59
N VAL A 556 15.70 20.70 -17.70
CA VAL A 556 14.57 21.23 -16.91
C VAL A 556 15.05 22.06 -15.71
N ASN A 557 16.09 21.60 -15.00
CA ASN A 557 16.50 22.16 -13.71
C ASN A 557 17.70 23.09 -13.75
N ASN A 558 18.37 23.26 -14.90
CA ASN A 558 19.52 24.17 -15.04
C ASN A 558 19.21 25.63 -14.67
N LYS A 559 17.94 26.07 -14.78
CA LYS A 559 17.53 27.39 -14.31
C LYS A 559 17.49 27.46 -12.78
N ILE A 560 16.93 26.44 -12.14
CA ILE A 560 16.85 26.33 -10.67
C ILE A 560 18.26 26.20 -10.07
N GLU A 561 19.12 25.33 -10.60
CA GLU A 561 20.49 25.18 -10.10
C GLU A 561 21.36 26.42 -10.39
N ARG A 562 21.06 27.20 -11.45
CA ARG A 562 21.69 28.51 -11.67
C ARG A 562 21.27 29.56 -10.65
N ASP A 563 19.99 29.59 -10.29
CA ASP A 563 19.42 30.65 -9.46
C ASP A 563 19.56 30.33 -7.95
N LYS A 564 19.65 29.05 -7.59
CA LYS A 564 19.76 28.54 -6.21
C LYS A 564 20.93 29.10 -5.39
N PRO A 565 22.15 29.29 -5.93
CA PRO A 565 23.21 30.00 -5.21
C PRO A 565 22.80 31.42 -4.80
N VAL A 566 22.05 32.13 -5.65
CA VAL A 566 21.55 33.48 -5.35
C VAL A 566 20.44 33.44 -4.31
N ASP A 567 19.52 32.48 -4.41
CA ASP A 567 18.45 32.28 -3.41
C ASP A 567 19.01 31.98 -2.02
N LEU A 568 20.03 31.11 -1.93
CA LEU A 568 20.71 30.79 -0.66
C LEU A 568 21.40 32.01 -0.04
N LEU A 569 22.01 32.87 -0.86
CA LEU A 569 22.60 34.13 -0.39
C LEU A 569 21.54 35.11 0.11
N ASN A 570 20.41 35.22 -0.59
CA ASN A 570 19.28 36.05 -0.15
C ASN A 570 18.70 35.56 1.18
N ASP A 571 18.54 34.25 1.34
CA ASP A 571 18.03 33.66 2.58
C ASP A 571 19.01 33.81 3.75
N ALA A 572 20.32 33.69 3.50
CA ALA A 572 21.34 33.98 4.49
C ALA A 572 21.28 35.45 4.94
N LEU A 573 21.17 36.38 3.99
CA LEU A 573 21.06 37.82 4.27
C LEU A 573 19.79 38.15 5.08
N LYS A 574 18.64 37.55 4.72
CA LYS A 574 17.38 37.69 5.49
C LYS A 574 17.53 37.23 6.94
N LYS A 575 18.21 36.12 7.17
CA LYS A 575 18.43 35.58 8.52
C LYS A 575 19.36 36.46 9.36
N LEU A 576 20.38 37.06 8.74
CA LEU A 576 21.29 37.98 9.41
C LEU A 576 20.63 39.34 9.73
N ASN A 577 19.66 39.77 8.92
CA ASN A 577 18.90 41.01 9.12
C ASN A 577 17.57 40.81 9.85
N HIS A 578 17.37 39.65 10.48
CA HIS A 578 16.09 39.31 11.08
C HIS A 578 15.85 40.11 12.38
N ASP A 579 14.65 40.67 12.58
CA ASP A 579 14.31 41.56 13.71
C ASP A 579 14.52 40.93 15.10
N ASN A 580 14.43 39.60 15.18
CA ASN A 580 14.69 38.82 16.41
C ASN A 580 16.19 38.62 16.73
N LEU A 581 17.11 38.99 15.83
CA LEU A 581 18.56 38.88 16.06
C LEU A 581 19.06 40.09 16.86
N LYS A 582 18.54 40.26 18.09
CA LYS A 582 18.86 41.38 18.99
C LYS A 582 19.94 40.98 19.98
N ILE A 583 21.11 41.62 19.88
CA ILE A 583 22.26 41.33 20.77
C ILE A 583 21.93 41.64 22.23
N GLU A 584 21.13 42.68 22.47
CA GLU A 584 20.61 43.08 23.79
C GLU A 584 19.80 41.97 24.50
N ASN A 585 19.19 41.05 23.75
CA ASN A 585 18.39 39.95 24.30
C ASN A 585 19.21 38.66 24.48
N MET A 586 20.51 38.68 24.19
CA MET A 586 21.39 37.51 24.24
C MET A 586 22.03 37.39 25.63
N GLY A 587 21.90 36.22 26.25
CA GLY A 587 22.54 35.92 27.53
C GLY A 587 24.07 36.04 27.46
N THR A 588 24.69 36.55 28.53
CA THR A 588 26.13 36.82 28.61
C THR A 588 27.01 35.59 28.36
N GLU A 589 26.51 34.40 28.72
CA GLU A 589 27.08 33.08 28.52
C GLU A 589 27.20 32.69 27.03
N HIS A 590 26.46 33.37 26.15
CA HIS A 590 26.45 33.10 24.72
C HIS A 590 27.35 34.04 23.91
N TYR A 591 27.89 35.11 24.50
CA TYR A 591 28.70 36.11 23.77
C TYR A 591 29.94 35.53 23.11
N ASN A 592 30.71 34.69 23.81
CA ASN A 592 31.90 34.06 23.24
C ASN A 592 31.54 33.12 22.07
N LYS A 593 30.40 32.41 22.17
CA LYS A 593 29.90 31.53 21.11
C LYS A 593 29.40 32.34 19.92
N ALA A 594 28.70 33.45 20.17
CA ALA A 594 28.21 34.36 19.15
C ALA A 594 29.37 35.02 18.38
N LEU A 595 30.40 35.51 19.07
CA LEU A 595 31.62 36.06 18.48
C LEU A 595 32.36 35.03 17.61
N SER A 596 32.42 33.76 18.05
CA SER A 596 32.99 32.68 17.25
C SER A 596 32.19 32.41 15.97
N LEU A 597 30.85 32.39 16.08
CA LEU A 597 29.95 32.16 14.95
C LEU A 597 29.99 33.30 13.93
N THR A 598 29.98 34.56 14.38
CA THR A 598 30.05 35.72 13.48
C THR A 598 31.39 35.77 12.74
N LYS A 599 32.51 35.47 13.41
CA LYS A 599 33.82 35.31 12.74
C LYS A 599 33.80 34.24 11.65
N LYS A 600 33.20 33.08 11.91
CA LYS A 600 33.06 32.01 10.91
C LYS A 600 32.19 32.42 9.72
N ILE A 601 31.08 33.12 9.99
CA ILE A 601 30.19 33.65 8.96
C ILE A 601 30.92 34.66 8.08
N MET A 602 31.67 35.60 8.67
CA MET A 602 32.48 36.58 7.93
C MET A 602 33.50 35.90 7.01
N ALA A 603 34.31 34.98 7.54
CA ALA A 603 35.32 34.28 6.77
C ALA A 603 34.71 33.49 5.59
N LYS A 604 33.55 32.86 5.81
CA LYS A 604 32.88 32.13 4.73
C LYS A 604 32.25 33.06 3.69
N ALA A 605 31.65 34.17 4.13
CA ALA A 605 31.08 35.17 3.22
C ALA A 605 32.17 35.79 2.32
N GLU A 606 33.34 36.08 2.89
CA GLU A 606 34.50 36.59 2.14
C GLU A 606 35.03 35.58 1.12
N SER A 607 35.16 34.31 1.51
CA SER A 607 35.52 33.22 0.58
C SER A 607 34.54 33.12 -0.60
N ILE A 608 33.23 33.17 -0.34
CA ILE A 608 32.20 33.10 -1.40
C ILE A 608 32.26 34.36 -2.28
N TYR A 609 32.45 35.54 -1.70
CA TYR A 609 32.59 36.78 -2.46
C TYR A 609 33.75 36.71 -3.46
N ASN A 610 34.91 36.23 -3.02
CA ASN A 610 36.10 36.09 -3.86
C ASN A 610 35.88 35.07 -4.99
N GLU A 611 35.23 33.93 -4.71
CA GLU A 611 34.87 32.94 -5.74
C GLU A 611 33.93 33.53 -6.81
N VAL A 612 32.91 34.29 -6.38
CA VAL A 612 31.96 34.95 -7.29
C VAL A 612 32.64 36.04 -8.11
N ASP A 613 33.50 36.86 -7.50
CA ASP A 613 34.21 37.93 -8.21
C ASP A 613 35.23 37.39 -9.21
N HIS A 614 35.94 36.32 -8.85
CA HIS A 614 36.83 35.61 -9.77
C HIS A 614 36.07 35.08 -10.99
N ALA A 615 34.97 34.35 -10.78
CA ALA A 615 34.12 33.82 -11.86
C ALA A 615 33.55 34.95 -12.74
N ARG A 616 33.16 36.08 -12.15
CA ARG A 616 32.72 37.28 -12.87
C ARG A 616 33.83 37.88 -13.72
N GLY A 617 35.06 37.90 -13.21
CA GLY A 617 36.26 38.37 -13.92
C GLY A 617 36.60 37.51 -15.13
N GLU A 618 36.53 36.19 -15.01
CA GLU A 618 36.78 35.25 -16.12
C GLU A 618 35.74 35.39 -17.24
N LEU A 619 34.47 35.58 -16.89
CA LEU A 619 33.40 35.80 -17.89
C LEU A 619 33.64 37.09 -18.70
N LYS A 620 34.09 38.17 -18.04
CA LYS A 620 34.48 39.41 -18.72
C LYS A 620 35.67 39.21 -19.65
N ARG A 621 36.67 38.40 -19.26
CA ARG A 621 37.83 38.07 -20.10
C ARG A 621 37.44 37.24 -21.34
N LEU A 622 36.54 36.27 -21.18
CA LEU A 622 36.02 35.46 -22.29
C LEU A 622 35.15 36.28 -23.26
N SER A 623 34.30 37.18 -22.75
CA SER A 623 33.49 38.07 -23.59
C SER A 623 34.32 39.07 -24.42
N ARG A 624 35.50 39.45 -23.93
CA ARG A 624 36.45 40.30 -24.64
C ARG A 624 37.20 39.53 -25.73
N LYS A 625 37.58 38.27 -25.50
CA LYS A 625 38.19 37.41 -26.52
C LYS A 625 37.22 37.04 -27.66
N GLY A 626 35.92 36.90 -27.38
CA GLY A 626 34.91 36.60 -28.40
C GLY A 626 34.48 37.79 -29.29
N LYS A 627 34.89 39.02 -28.97
CA LYS A 627 34.67 40.23 -29.80
C LYS A 627 35.91 40.63 -30.61
N SER A 628 36.96 39.81 -30.60
CA SER A 628 38.23 40.07 -31.29
C SER A 628 38.56 39.00 -32.33
N ILE A 629 37.53 38.43 -32.97
CA ILE A 629 37.67 37.65 -34.21
C ILE A 629 36.83 38.34 -35.28
#